data_AF-A0A2V6QE52-F1
#
_entry.id   AF-A0A2V6QE52-F1
#
_cell.length_a   1.000
_cell.length_b   1.000
_cell.length_c   1.000
_cell.angle_alpha   90.00
_cell.angle_beta   90.00
_cell.angle_gamma   90.00
#
_symmetry.space_group_name_H-M   'P 1'
#
loop_
_entity.id
_entity.type
_entity.pdbx_description
1 polymer ?
#
loop_
_entity_poly.entity_id
_entity_poly.type
_entity_poly.pdbx_seq_one_letter_code
_entity_poly.pdbx_strand_id
1 'polypeptide(L)'
;MPRTTTGATSGSSTERARPVIVELIRSLYRYNDWANGRILDASARLTCEQLLEGGGASFDSVRDTLVHTMGAEWLYLERWHGRSPRASFAAADFPDLATIRARWQTIERDTQAFVAALTEADLARVVEYTNMQGERWAYPLWQQMIHQVNHATQHRSEAAVMLTKLGHSPGWLDLLYFVDLVGGPDMAPHTPQRSSRPGEPRARLDTPQRSSRPGEPGARLDSESK
;
A
#
# COMPACT_ATOMS: atom_id res chain seq x y z
N MET A 1 9.40 -47.29 -49.09
CA MET A 1 9.93 -46.91 -47.77
C MET A 1 9.35 -45.55 -47.40
N PRO A 2 8.61 -45.45 -46.29
CA PRO A 2 7.80 -44.29 -45.93
C PRO A 2 8.61 -43.26 -45.13
N ARG A 3 8.10 -42.02 -45.01
CA ARG A 3 8.04 -41.24 -43.76
C ARG A 3 7.29 -39.91 -43.97
N THR A 4 6.09 -39.81 -43.37
CA THR A 4 5.72 -38.88 -42.27
C THR A 4 6.38 -37.49 -42.22
N THR A 5 5.78 -36.37 -41.85
CA THR A 5 4.43 -35.91 -41.41
C THR A 5 4.54 -34.39 -41.19
N THR A 6 3.40 -33.67 -41.20
CA THR A 6 3.07 -32.51 -40.33
C THR A 6 3.99 -31.27 -40.38
N GLY A 7 3.55 -30.08 -40.79
CA GLY A 7 2.46 -29.30 -40.20
C GLY A 7 3.05 -28.29 -39.20
N ALA A 8 2.99 -26.99 -39.53
CA ALA A 8 3.30 -25.91 -38.60
C ALA A 8 2.23 -24.82 -38.72
N THR A 9 1.21 -24.94 -37.87
CA THR A 9 0.36 -23.82 -37.46
C THR A 9 1.18 -22.94 -36.53
N SER A 10 1.55 -21.74 -36.98
CA SER A 10 2.11 -20.71 -36.12
C SER A 10 0.98 -20.08 -35.31
N GLY A 11 0.87 -20.48 -34.04
CA GLY A 11 0.08 -19.78 -33.05
C GLY A 11 0.77 -18.47 -32.68
N SER A 12 0.10 -17.34 -32.96
CA SER A 12 0.46 -16.03 -32.42
C SER A 12 0.20 -16.03 -30.91
N SER A 13 1.23 -16.29 -30.12
CA SER A 13 1.23 -16.03 -28.69
C SER A 13 1.20 -14.52 -28.49
N THR A 14 0.09 -13.97 -28.00
CA THR A 14 0.03 -12.63 -27.42
C THR A 14 0.98 -12.62 -26.23
N GLU A 15 2.17 -12.06 -26.43
CA GLU A 15 3.09 -11.72 -25.36
C GLU A 15 2.35 -10.76 -24.43
N ARG A 16 1.91 -11.26 -23.27
CA ARG A 16 1.30 -10.43 -22.24
C ARG A 16 2.38 -9.43 -21.84
N ALA A 17 2.20 -8.17 -22.24
CA ALA A 17 3.13 -7.09 -21.95
C ALA A 17 3.47 -7.13 -20.45
N ARG A 18 4.76 -7.26 -20.12
CA ARG A 18 5.21 -7.15 -18.73
C ARG A 18 4.76 -5.79 -18.19
N PRO A 19 4.12 -5.73 -17.01
CA PRO A 19 3.84 -4.45 -16.38
C PRO A 19 5.13 -3.66 -16.26
N VAL A 20 5.16 -2.52 -16.93
CA VAL A 20 6.22 -1.50 -16.81
C VAL A 20 6.09 -0.97 -15.36
N ILE A 21 7.19 -0.82 -14.60
CA ILE A 21 7.13 -0.60 -13.13
C ILE A 21 6.28 0.63 -12.75
N VAL A 22 6.17 1.60 -13.65
CA VAL A 22 5.30 2.77 -13.54
C VAL A 22 3.82 2.40 -13.41
N GLU A 23 3.33 1.39 -14.14
CA GLU A 23 1.93 0.95 -14.03
C GLU A 23 1.67 0.21 -12.73
N LEU A 24 2.66 -0.52 -12.21
CA LEU A 24 2.59 -1.11 -10.88
C LEU A 24 2.48 -0.01 -9.82
N ILE A 25 3.36 1.00 -9.87
CA ILE A 25 3.33 2.14 -8.94
C ILE A 25 1.99 2.86 -9.02
N ARG A 26 1.51 3.22 -10.22
CA ARG A 26 0.20 3.84 -10.41
C ARG A 26 -0.93 2.99 -9.81
N SER A 27 -0.89 1.68 -10.01
CA SER A 27 -1.88 0.76 -9.43
C SER A 27 -1.84 0.73 -7.90
N LEU A 28 -0.64 0.73 -7.30
CA LEU A 28 -0.47 0.78 -5.86
C LEU A 28 -1.01 2.08 -5.25
N TYR A 29 -0.83 3.23 -5.91
CA TYR A 29 -1.33 4.50 -5.42
C TYR A 29 -2.84 4.67 -5.58
N ARG A 30 -3.45 4.13 -6.64
CA ARG A 30 -4.92 4.07 -6.74
C ARG A 30 -5.51 3.17 -5.64
N TYR A 31 -4.88 2.04 -5.37
CA TYR A 31 -5.26 1.16 -4.28
C TYR A 31 -5.11 1.83 -2.91
N ASN A 32 -4.00 2.53 -2.68
CA ASN A 32 -3.75 3.21 -1.42
C ASN A 32 -4.81 4.27 -1.12
N ASP A 33 -5.11 5.15 -2.08
CA ASP A 33 -6.15 6.17 -1.97
C ASP A 33 -7.53 5.55 -1.67
N TRP A 34 -7.92 4.51 -2.42
CA TRP A 34 -9.17 3.78 -2.17
C TRP A 34 -9.24 3.19 -0.76
N ALA A 35 -8.17 2.55 -0.30
CA ALA A 35 -8.14 1.87 0.98
C ALA A 35 -8.09 2.86 2.15
N ASN A 36 -7.36 3.96 2.01
CA ASN A 36 -7.37 5.08 2.95
C ASN A 36 -8.76 5.71 3.03
N GLY A 37 -9.43 5.89 1.88
CA GLY A 37 -10.82 6.35 1.80
C GLY A 37 -11.78 5.47 2.62
N ARG A 38 -11.67 4.13 2.51
CA ARG A 38 -12.52 3.23 3.32
C ARG A 38 -12.30 3.38 4.82
N ILE A 39 -11.06 3.62 5.25
CA ILE A 39 -10.78 3.91 6.66
C ILE A 39 -11.42 5.22 7.08
N LEU A 40 -11.22 6.29 6.32
CA LEU A 40 -11.79 7.59 6.64
C LEU A 40 -13.32 7.52 6.71
N ASP A 41 -13.96 6.76 5.82
CA ASP A 41 -15.41 6.57 5.80
C ASP A 41 -15.90 5.71 6.98
N ALA A 42 -15.08 4.78 7.44
CA ALA A 42 -15.36 4.04 8.66
C ALA A 42 -15.22 4.91 9.91
N SER A 43 -14.17 5.72 9.98
CA SER A 43 -13.93 6.70 11.05
C SER A 43 -15.02 7.76 11.13
N ALA A 44 -15.71 8.08 10.01
CA ALA A 44 -16.82 9.04 9.99
C ALA A 44 -18.04 8.60 10.79
N ARG A 45 -18.08 7.33 11.23
CA ARG A 45 -19.15 6.79 12.07
C ARG A 45 -18.86 6.87 13.57
N LEU A 46 -17.64 7.26 13.95
CA LEU A 46 -17.24 7.42 15.35
C LEU A 46 -17.81 8.72 15.93
N THR A 47 -18.08 8.72 17.23
CA THR A 47 -18.23 9.99 17.97
C THR A 47 -16.87 10.68 18.15
N CYS A 48 -16.88 11.95 18.55
CA CYS A 48 -15.65 12.68 18.87
C CYS A 48 -14.84 11.98 19.97
N GLU A 49 -15.53 11.43 20.98
CA GLU A 49 -14.89 10.70 22.08
C GLU A 49 -14.24 9.41 21.57
N GLN A 50 -14.95 8.63 20.73
CA GLN A 50 -14.41 7.39 20.15
C GLN A 50 -13.23 7.63 19.21
N LEU A 51 -13.23 8.75 18.47
CA LEU A 51 -12.11 9.13 17.61
C LEU A 51 -10.81 9.36 18.41
N LEU A 52 -10.96 9.82 19.67
CA LEU A 52 -9.89 10.11 20.62
C LEU A 52 -9.68 8.98 21.64
N GLU A 53 -10.46 7.91 21.59
CA GLU A 53 -10.38 6.82 22.55
C GLU A 53 -9.01 6.14 22.46
N GLY A 54 -8.32 6.11 23.59
CA GLY A 54 -6.98 5.54 23.71
C GLY A 54 -6.95 4.01 23.66
N GLY A 55 -5.75 3.44 23.71
CA GLY A 55 -5.57 1.97 23.69
C GLY A 55 -5.32 1.39 22.29
N GLY A 56 -4.84 2.22 21.37
CA GLY A 56 -4.27 1.81 20.10
C GLY A 56 -2.93 1.08 20.24
N ALA A 57 -2.32 0.74 19.10
CA ALA A 57 -1.09 -0.03 19.04
C ALA A 57 0.14 0.89 18.96
N SER A 58 0.53 1.30 17.75
CA SER A 58 1.64 2.20 17.52
C SER A 58 1.33 3.65 17.92
N PHE A 59 0.05 4.03 17.88
CA PHE A 59 -0.48 5.34 18.29
C PHE A 59 -1.65 5.14 19.23
N ASP A 60 -1.92 6.15 20.06
CA ASP A 60 -2.89 6.03 21.15
C ASP A 60 -4.33 5.88 20.64
N SER A 61 -4.72 6.63 19.61
CA SER A 61 -6.11 6.68 19.12
C SER A 61 -6.23 6.50 17.60
N VAL A 62 -7.48 6.34 17.13
CA VAL A 62 -7.81 6.37 15.69
C VAL A 62 -7.36 7.69 15.08
N ARG A 63 -7.64 8.83 15.71
CA ARG A 63 -7.18 10.15 15.26
C ARG A 63 -5.67 10.16 15.04
N ASP A 64 -4.91 9.72 16.04
CA ASP A 64 -3.45 9.83 16.02
C ASP A 64 -2.84 8.94 14.93
N THR A 65 -3.43 7.77 14.71
CA THR A 65 -3.03 6.87 13.61
C THR A 65 -3.31 7.48 12.24
N LEU A 66 -4.46 8.14 12.07
CA LEU A 66 -4.81 8.84 10.82
C LEU A 66 -3.87 10.02 10.56
N VAL A 67 -3.61 10.86 11.57
CA VAL A 67 -2.70 12.00 11.43
C VAL A 67 -1.28 11.54 11.11
N HIS A 68 -0.80 10.48 11.76
CA HIS A 68 0.51 9.91 11.45
C HIS A 68 0.58 9.40 10.01
N THR A 69 -0.42 8.64 9.57
CA THR A 69 -0.44 8.08 8.21
C THR A 69 -0.45 9.19 7.15
N MET A 70 -1.34 10.17 7.31
CA MET A 70 -1.39 11.38 6.47
C MET A 70 -0.06 12.16 6.48
N GLY A 71 0.55 12.31 7.66
CA GLY A 71 1.83 13.01 7.84
C GLY A 71 2.98 12.30 7.14
N ALA A 72 3.02 10.97 7.19
CA ALA A 72 4.02 10.18 6.49
C ALA A 72 3.87 10.30 4.96
N GLU A 73 2.63 10.32 4.45
CA GLU A 73 2.39 10.52 3.02
C GLU A 73 2.87 11.90 2.56
N TRP A 74 2.47 12.97 3.26
CA TRP A 74 2.96 14.31 3.01
C TRP A 74 4.49 14.40 3.07
N LEU A 75 5.11 13.86 4.12
CA LEU A 75 6.55 13.94 4.33
C LEU A 75 7.33 13.32 3.18
N TYR A 76 6.91 12.16 2.67
CA TYR A 76 7.58 11.52 1.54
C TYR A 76 7.34 12.27 0.23
N LEU A 77 6.15 12.82 0.00
CA LEU A 77 5.90 13.69 -1.15
C LEU A 77 6.85 14.91 -1.16
N GLU A 78 7.03 15.55 -0.01
CA GLU A 78 7.99 16.66 0.16
C GLU A 78 9.43 16.23 -0.20
N ARG A 79 9.85 15.03 0.25
CA ARG A 79 11.17 14.46 -0.07
C ARG A 79 11.35 14.23 -1.56
N TRP A 80 10.34 13.75 -2.26
CA TRP A 80 10.44 13.53 -3.71
C TRP A 80 10.54 14.83 -4.51
N HIS A 81 10.06 15.93 -3.92
CA HIS A 81 10.25 17.30 -4.40
C HIS A 81 11.57 17.95 -3.91
N GLY A 82 12.45 17.19 -3.25
CA GLY A 82 13.76 17.66 -2.79
C GLY A 82 13.72 18.44 -1.47
N ARG A 83 12.60 18.43 -0.75
CA ARG A 83 12.46 19.08 0.56
C ARG A 83 12.59 18.04 1.67
N SER A 84 13.27 18.38 2.76
CA SER A 84 13.42 17.48 3.91
C SER A 84 12.83 18.11 5.18
N PRO A 85 11.49 18.14 5.32
CA PRO A 85 10.87 18.59 6.55
C PRO A 85 11.41 17.80 7.74
N ARG A 86 11.75 18.51 8.82
CA ARG A 86 12.29 17.91 10.05
C ARG A 86 11.24 17.71 11.14
N ALA A 87 9.98 17.98 10.82
CA ALA A 87 8.83 17.78 11.69
C ALA A 87 7.67 17.22 10.87
N SER A 88 6.82 16.43 11.53
CA SER A 88 5.53 15.99 11.00
C SER A 88 4.40 16.84 11.60
N PHE A 89 3.16 16.55 11.23
CA PHE A 89 1.98 17.13 11.84
C PHE A 89 1.85 16.74 13.31
N ALA A 90 1.44 17.71 14.15
CA ALA A 90 1.00 17.40 15.50
C ALA A 90 -0.46 16.96 15.48
N ALA A 91 -0.79 15.84 16.13
CA ALA A 91 -2.16 15.34 16.18
C ALA A 91 -3.16 16.35 16.79
N ALA A 92 -2.69 17.23 17.67
CA ALA A 92 -3.50 18.29 18.27
C ALA A 92 -3.98 19.34 17.26
N ASP A 93 -3.31 19.51 16.11
CA ASP A 93 -3.72 20.43 15.05
C ASP A 93 -4.93 19.91 14.24
N PHE A 94 -5.33 18.66 14.46
CA PHE A 94 -6.38 17.96 13.74
C PHE A 94 -7.44 17.41 14.71
N PRO A 95 -8.24 18.28 15.35
CA PRO A 95 -9.11 17.89 16.45
C PRO A 95 -10.26 16.96 16.03
N ASP A 96 -10.59 16.91 14.74
CA ASP A 96 -11.71 16.14 14.21
C ASP A 96 -11.41 15.51 12.86
N LEU A 97 -12.29 14.61 12.42
CA LEU A 97 -12.12 13.92 11.14
C LEU A 97 -12.23 14.87 9.93
N ALA A 98 -12.97 15.97 10.04
CA ALA A 98 -13.17 16.90 8.93
C ALA A 98 -11.86 17.61 8.56
N THR A 99 -11.12 18.08 9.57
CA THR A 99 -9.78 18.67 9.40
C THR A 99 -8.77 17.68 8.83
N ILE A 100 -8.78 16.43 9.30
CA ILE A 100 -7.94 15.35 8.76
C ILE A 100 -8.29 15.13 7.28
N ARG A 101 -9.56 14.91 6.96
CA ARG A 101 -10.02 14.60 5.61
C ARG A 101 -9.69 15.73 4.63
N ALA A 102 -9.92 16.98 5.01
CA ALA A 102 -9.63 18.14 4.16
C ALA A 102 -8.13 18.26 3.84
N ARG A 103 -7.27 18.05 4.85
CA ARG A 103 -5.82 18.08 4.65
C ARG A 103 -5.34 16.90 3.81
N TRP A 104 -5.80 15.70 4.13
CA TRP A 104 -5.42 14.48 3.43
C TRP A 104 -5.84 14.51 1.97
N GLN A 105 -7.04 15.00 1.65
CA GLN A 105 -7.49 15.19 0.27
C GLN A 105 -6.55 16.08 -0.56
N THR A 106 -5.91 17.07 0.06
CA THR A 106 -4.93 17.91 -0.65
C THR A 106 -3.65 17.14 -0.92
N ILE A 107 -3.16 16.40 0.07
CA ILE A 107 -1.97 15.55 -0.06
C ILE A 107 -2.19 14.46 -1.12
N GLU A 108 -3.36 13.81 -1.13
CA GLU A 108 -3.70 12.79 -2.13
C GLU A 108 -3.77 13.38 -3.53
N ARG A 109 -4.42 14.53 -3.72
CA ARG A 109 -4.44 15.19 -5.05
C ARG A 109 -3.03 15.48 -5.57
N ASP A 110 -2.17 16.03 -4.73
CA ASP A 110 -0.79 16.37 -5.11
C ASP A 110 0.04 15.10 -5.37
N THR A 111 -0.17 14.05 -4.56
CA THR A 111 0.46 12.74 -4.73
C THR A 111 0.04 12.06 -6.02
N GLN A 112 -1.26 12.04 -6.33
CA GLN A 112 -1.77 11.45 -7.57
C GLN A 112 -1.28 12.23 -8.80
N ALA A 113 -1.21 13.56 -8.73
CA ALA A 113 -0.63 14.38 -9.79
C ALA A 113 0.86 14.06 -10.01
N PHE A 114 1.63 13.92 -8.93
CA PHE A 114 3.03 13.49 -9.00
C PHE A 114 3.17 12.10 -9.64
N VAL A 115 2.40 11.11 -9.17
CA VAL A 115 2.44 9.73 -9.66
C VAL A 115 2.03 9.63 -11.14
N ALA A 116 1.04 10.41 -11.57
CA ALA A 116 0.58 10.43 -12.96
C ALA A 116 1.68 10.90 -13.93
N ALA A 117 2.53 11.84 -13.51
CA ALA A 117 3.58 12.42 -14.34
C ALA A 117 4.84 11.55 -14.47
N LEU A 118 4.96 10.46 -13.69
CA LEU A 118 6.18 9.64 -13.67
C LEU A 118 6.43 8.88 -14.97
N THR A 119 7.71 8.78 -15.31
CA THR A 119 8.26 7.85 -16.29
C THR A 119 9.07 6.74 -15.60
N GLU A 120 9.44 5.71 -16.35
CA GLU A 120 10.35 4.65 -15.89
C GLU A 120 11.70 5.20 -15.42
N ALA A 121 12.24 6.19 -16.12
CA ALA A 121 13.52 6.81 -15.76
C ALA A 121 13.42 7.56 -14.43
N ASP A 122 12.29 8.24 -14.17
CA ASP A 122 12.06 8.95 -12.91
C ASP A 122 12.06 8.00 -11.71
N LEU A 123 11.53 6.78 -11.88
CA LEU A 123 11.49 5.78 -10.81
C LEU A 123 12.88 5.31 -10.39
N ALA A 124 13.83 5.25 -11.33
CA ALA A 124 15.21 4.83 -11.08
C ALA A 124 16.08 5.92 -10.45
N ARG A 125 15.67 7.20 -10.49
CA ARG A 125 16.47 8.30 -9.94
C ARG A 125 16.63 8.15 -8.43
N VAL A 126 17.81 8.47 -7.92
CA VAL A 126 18.07 8.52 -6.48
C VAL A 126 17.47 9.80 -5.90
N VAL A 127 16.69 9.67 -4.85
CA VAL A 127 16.17 10.78 -4.05
C VAL A 127 16.92 10.79 -2.72
N GLU A 128 17.63 11.89 -2.47
CA GLU A 128 18.27 12.16 -1.19
C GLU A 128 17.32 12.92 -0.25
N TYR A 129 17.38 12.62 1.04
CA TYR A 129 16.71 13.40 2.06
C TYR A 129 17.47 13.39 3.38
N THR A 130 17.14 14.34 4.25
CA THR A 130 17.57 14.35 5.65
C THR A 130 16.41 13.91 6.53
N ASN A 131 16.62 12.91 7.39
CA ASN A 131 15.57 12.44 8.30
C ASN A 131 15.37 13.42 9.48
N MET A 132 14.40 13.12 10.35
CA MET A 132 14.10 14.00 11.49
C MET A 132 15.24 14.06 12.54
N GLN A 133 16.14 13.08 12.52
CA GLN A 133 17.34 13.03 13.36
C GLN A 133 18.52 13.82 12.78
N GLY A 134 18.38 14.38 11.56
CA GLY A 134 19.44 15.12 10.88
C GLY A 134 20.39 14.26 10.03
N GLU A 135 20.10 12.96 9.89
CA GLU A 135 20.91 12.02 9.14
C GLU A 135 20.54 12.04 7.65
N ARG A 136 21.52 11.93 6.76
CA ARG A 136 21.30 11.88 5.30
C ARG A 136 21.06 10.46 4.83
N TRP A 137 20.06 10.29 3.98
CA TRP A 137 19.65 9.03 3.38
C TRP A 137 19.43 9.21 1.88
N ALA A 138 19.62 8.14 1.12
CA ALA A 138 19.48 8.14 -0.34
C ALA A 138 18.94 6.80 -0.84
N TYR A 139 17.85 6.82 -1.61
CA TYR A 139 17.24 5.63 -2.19
C TYR A 139 16.65 5.94 -3.58
N PRO A 140 16.62 4.98 -4.51
CA PRO A 140 15.80 5.09 -5.72
C PRO A 140 14.35 5.44 -5.38
N LEU A 141 13.73 6.32 -6.18
CA LEU A 141 12.37 6.81 -5.95
C LEU A 141 11.36 5.67 -5.78
N TRP A 142 11.43 4.64 -6.63
CA TRP A 142 10.50 3.50 -6.56
C TRP A 142 10.50 2.79 -5.19
N GLN A 143 11.65 2.72 -4.51
CA GLN A 143 11.75 2.10 -3.19
C GLN A 143 11.01 2.92 -2.13
N GLN A 144 11.17 4.24 -2.18
CA GLN A 144 10.50 5.15 -1.26
C GLN A 144 8.98 5.15 -1.48
N MET A 145 8.53 5.06 -2.73
CA MET A 145 7.11 4.99 -3.08
C MET A 145 6.46 3.68 -2.58
N ILE A 146 7.11 2.53 -2.80
CA ILE A 146 6.63 1.25 -2.24
C ILE A 146 6.64 1.28 -0.71
N HIS A 147 7.69 1.86 -0.10
CA HIS A 147 7.75 2.03 1.35
C HIS A 147 6.57 2.86 1.87
N GLN A 148 6.24 3.98 1.24
CA GLN A 148 5.12 4.83 1.66
C GLN A 148 3.80 4.05 1.65
N VAL A 149 3.50 3.30 0.58
CA VAL A 149 2.27 2.47 0.49
C VAL A 149 2.26 1.34 1.52
N ASN A 150 3.39 0.70 1.78
CA ASN A 150 3.49 -0.36 2.80
C ASN A 150 3.34 0.21 4.22
N HIS A 151 3.94 1.37 4.49
CA HIS A 151 3.82 2.08 5.75
C HIS A 151 2.36 2.50 6.00
N ALA A 152 1.68 3.02 4.96
CA ALA A 152 0.24 3.28 5.03
C ALA A 152 -0.57 2.00 5.28
N THR A 153 -0.23 0.89 4.63
CA THR A 153 -0.89 -0.41 4.83
C THR A 153 -0.77 -0.91 6.28
N GLN A 154 0.40 -0.78 6.91
CA GLN A 154 0.61 -1.13 8.32
C GLN A 154 -0.34 -0.33 9.23
N HIS A 155 -0.27 1.01 9.16
CA HIS A 155 -1.04 1.86 10.07
C HIS A 155 -2.55 1.86 9.75
N ARG A 156 -2.93 1.69 8.48
CA ARG A 156 -4.32 1.41 8.09
C ARG A 156 -4.84 0.15 8.76
N SER A 157 -4.02 -0.91 8.86
CA SER A 157 -4.43 -2.16 9.51
C SER A 157 -4.62 -1.97 11.02
N GLU A 158 -3.77 -1.18 11.67
CA GLU A 158 -3.94 -0.78 13.08
C GLU A 158 -5.24 0.00 13.29
N ALA A 159 -5.51 0.98 12.42
CA ALA A 159 -6.77 1.73 12.44
C ALA A 159 -7.99 0.83 12.23
N ALA A 160 -7.92 -0.12 11.29
CA ALA A 160 -8.98 -1.07 11.01
C ALA A 160 -9.31 -1.96 12.23
N VAL A 161 -8.30 -2.37 12.99
CA VAL A 161 -8.49 -3.12 14.24
C VAL A 161 -9.20 -2.27 15.28
N MET A 162 -8.77 -1.01 15.49
CA MET A 162 -9.43 -0.10 16.44
C MET A 162 -10.89 0.17 16.04
N LEU A 163 -11.13 0.49 14.77
CA LEU A 163 -12.48 0.70 14.23
C LEU A 163 -13.37 -0.53 14.41
N THR A 164 -12.81 -1.74 14.23
CA THR A 164 -13.55 -2.99 14.44
C THR A 164 -13.93 -3.20 15.90
N LYS A 165 -13.02 -2.90 16.86
CA LYS A 165 -13.33 -2.95 18.29
C LYS A 165 -14.46 -1.98 18.68
N LEU A 166 -14.53 -0.83 18.02
CA LEU A 166 -15.57 0.17 18.21
C LEU A 166 -16.88 -0.16 17.45
N GLY A 167 -16.99 -1.31 16.79
CA GLY A 167 -18.18 -1.73 16.06
C GLY A 167 -18.34 -1.12 14.65
N HIS A 168 -17.30 -0.46 14.14
CA HIS A 168 -17.33 0.28 12.88
C HIS A 168 -16.33 -0.26 11.85
N SER A 169 -16.19 -1.58 11.74
CA SER A 169 -15.25 -2.23 10.80
C SER A 169 -15.28 -1.62 9.39
N PRO A 170 -14.10 -1.37 8.76
CA PRO A 170 -14.03 -0.86 7.40
C PRO A 170 -14.33 -1.92 6.32
N GLY A 171 -14.43 -3.21 6.71
CA GLY A 171 -14.57 -4.33 5.78
C GLY A 171 -13.24 -4.72 5.14
N TRP A 172 -13.29 -5.27 3.93
CA TRP A 172 -12.12 -5.72 3.19
C TRP A 172 -11.29 -4.55 2.66
N LEU A 173 -9.98 -4.67 2.83
CA LEU A 173 -8.98 -3.68 2.40
C LEU A 173 -7.93 -4.27 1.46
N ASP A 174 -8.08 -5.51 1.03
CA ASP A 174 -7.08 -6.22 0.21
C ASP A 174 -7.01 -5.67 -1.23
N LEU A 175 -5.79 -5.69 -1.80
CA LEU A 175 -5.55 -5.23 -3.16
C LEU A 175 -6.40 -5.97 -4.21
N LEU A 176 -6.56 -7.29 -4.10
CA LEU A 176 -7.38 -8.05 -5.05
C LEU A 176 -8.87 -7.71 -4.93
N TYR A 177 -9.34 -7.40 -3.73
CA TYR A 177 -10.70 -6.90 -3.53
C TYR A 177 -10.90 -5.53 -4.19
N PHE A 178 -9.91 -4.64 -4.10
CA PHE A 178 -9.91 -3.38 -4.85
C PHE A 178 -9.94 -3.62 -6.37
N VAL A 179 -9.11 -4.52 -6.89
CA VAL A 179 -9.06 -4.84 -8.32
C VAL A 179 -10.41 -5.37 -8.81
N ASP A 180 -11.04 -6.29 -8.08
CA ASP A 180 -12.34 -6.84 -8.45
C ASP A 180 -13.47 -5.80 -8.38
N LEU A 181 -13.38 -4.87 -7.42
CA LEU A 181 -14.41 -3.86 -7.19
C LEU A 181 -14.31 -2.66 -8.14
N VAL A 182 -13.08 -2.18 -8.40
CA VAL A 182 -12.81 -0.90 -9.09
C VAL A 182 -12.17 -1.11 -10.46
N GLY A 183 -11.44 -2.22 -10.64
CA GLY A 183 -10.58 -2.44 -11.81
C GLY A 183 -11.31 -2.73 -13.12
N GLY A 184 -12.60 -3.06 -13.10
CA GLY A 184 -13.32 -3.47 -14.31
C GLY A 184 -12.63 -4.63 -15.05
N PRO A 185 -13.10 -5.00 -16.26
CA PRO A 185 -12.58 -6.15 -16.99
C PRO A 185 -11.11 -6.04 -17.45
N ASP A 186 -10.49 -4.84 -17.39
CA ASP A 186 -9.11 -4.61 -17.84
C ASP A 186 -8.03 -5.00 -16.80
N MET A 187 -8.38 -5.09 -15.51
CA MET A 187 -7.45 -5.47 -14.43
C MET A 187 -7.82 -6.78 -13.73
N ALA A 188 -9.03 -7.30 -13.92
CA ALA A 188 -9.44 -8.60 -13.39
C ALA A 188 -8.87 -9.74 -14.27
N PRO A 189 -8.23 -10.77 -13.71
CA PRO A 189 -7.97 -11.98 -14.49
C PRO A 189 -9.30 -12.57 -14.95
N HIS A 190 -9.43 -12.91 -16.24
CA HIS A 190 -10.61 -13.58 -16.79
C HIS A 190 -11.06 -14.68 -15.85
N THR A 191 -12.20 -14.49 -15.20
CA THR A 191 -12.76 -15.48 -14.29
C THR A 191 -13.03 -16.73 -15.11
N PRO A 192 -12.50 -17.92 -14.74
CA PRO A 192 -13.00 -19.15 -15.33
C PRO A 192 -14.48 -19.21 -15.01
N GLN A 193 -15.33 -19.34 -16.03
CA GLN A 193 -16.77 -19.58 -15.83
C GLN A 193 -16.93 -20.70 -14.80
N ARG A 194 -17.56 -20.36 -13.67
CA ARG A 194 -17.83 -21.31 -12.59
C ARG A 194 -18.74 -22.40 -13.16
N SER A 195 -18.17 -23.57 -13.41
CA SER A 195 -18.91 -24.77 -13.84
C SER A 195 -20.04 -25.03 -12.84
N SER A 196 -21.29 -25.03 -13.33
CA SER A 196 -22.53 -25.31 -12.58
C SER A 196 -22.73 -26.80 -12.27
N ARG A 197 -21.64 -27.53 -11.97
CA ARG A 197 -21.71 -28.93 -11.55
C ARG A 197 -21.46 -29.05 -10.04
N PRO A 198 -22.38 -29.64 -9.26
CA PRO A 198 -22.13 -29.98 -7.86
C PRO A 198 -20.98 -30.99 -7.78
N GLY A 199 -19.85 -30.59 -7.21
CA GLY A 199 -18.70 -31.46 -6.97
C GLY A 199 -18.74 -31.99 -5.54
N GLU A 200 -18.73 -33.32 -5.41
CA GLU A 200 -18.67 -34.09 -4.16
C GLU A 200 -17.46 -33.72 -3.27
N PRO A 201 -17.50 -34.06 -1.96
CA PRO A 201 -16.45 -33.68 -1.01
C PRO A 201 -15.13 -34.37 -1.33
N ARG A 202 -14.09 -33.60 -1.65
CA ARG A 202 -12.71 -34.10 -1.73
C ARG A 202 -12.05 -34.08 -0.35
N ALA A 203 -11.31 -35.15 -0.08
CA ALA A 203 -10.62 -35.43 1.18
C ALA A 203 -9.61 -34.33 1.60
N ARG A 204 -9.44 -34.18 2.92
CA ARG A 204 -8.46 -33.30 3.58
C ARG A 204 -7.04 -33.66 3.14
N LEU A 205 -6.26 -32.66 2.75
CA LEU A 205 -4.81 -32.77 2.59
C LEU A 205 -4.15 -32.47 3.94
N ASP A 206 -3.29 -33.39 4.39
CA ASP A 206 -2.56 -33.32 5.64
C ASP A 206 -1.60 -32.13 5.71
N THR A 207 -1.48 -31.57 6.92
CA THR A 207 -0.60 -30.45 7.27
C THR A 207 0.86 -30.92 7.44
N PRO A 208 1.87 -30.31 6.77
CA PRO A 208 3.26 -30.56 7.11
C PRO A 208 3.68 -29.78 8.36
N GLN A 209 4.46 -30.46 9.20
CA GLN A 209 5.00 -30.04 10.50
C GLN A 209 5.99 -28.87 10.35
N ARG A 210 5.84 -27.84 11.20
CA ARG A 210 6.62 -26.59 11.20
C ARG A 210 8.02 -26.84 11.81
N SER A 211 9.08 -26.49 11.08
CA SER A 211 10.46 -26.49 11.57
C SER A 211 10.82 -25.12 12.15
N SER A 212 11.40 -25.10 13.35
CA SER A 212 11.75 -23.91 14.14
C SER A 212 13.24 -23.64 14.08
N ARG A 213 13.68 -22.61 13.34
CA ARG A 213 15.00 -21.96 13.54
C ARG A 213 14.89 -20.45 13.29
N PRO A 214 15.31 -19.58 14.23
CA PRO A 214 15.41 -18.14 14.01
C PRO A 214 16.67 -17.79 13.20
N GLY A 215 16.55 -16.86 12.25
CA GLY A 215 17.67 -16.22 11.55
C GLY A 215 18.02 -14.88 12.19
N GLU A 216 19.30 -14.58 12.30
CA GLU A 216 19.84 -13.32 12.83
C GLU A 216 19.63 -12.13 11.86
N PRO A 217 19.50 -10.89 12.36
CA PRO A 217 19.46 -9.68 11.53
C PRO A 217 20.86 -9.25 11.05
N GLY A 218 20.93 -8.85 9.77
CA GLY A 218 22.12 -8.35 9.09
C GLY A 218 22.60 -6.97 9.56
N ALA A 219 23.86 -6.69 9.20
CA ALA A 219 24.77 -5.71 9.78
C ALA A 219 24.40 -4.21 9.62
N ARG A 220 24.81 -3.45 10.65
CA ARG A 220 24.95 -1.99 10.71
C ARG A 220 26.22 -1.58 9.97
N LEU A 221 26.17 -0.52 9.16
CA LEU A 221 27.39 0.10 8.63
C LEU A 221 27.93 1.05 9.71
N ASP A 222 29.03 0.65 10.34
CA ASP A 222 29.78 1.51 11.24
C ASP A 222 30.61 2.53 10.42
N SER A 223 30.53 3.78 10.84
CA SER A 223 31.36 4.88 10.34
C SER A 223 32.75 4.80 10.95
N GLU A 224 33.77 4.55 10.13
CA GLU A 224 35.16 4.79 10.53
C GLU A 224 35.47 6.28 10.45
N SER A 225 35.74 6.89 11.61
CA SER A 225 36.43 8.17 11.73
C SER A 225 37.93 7.96 11.56
N LYS A 226 38.56 8.85 10.79
CA LYS A 226 39.96 9.22 10.97
C LYS A 226 40.09 10.74 10.95
#